data_AF-A0AAN8XPN3-F1
#
_entry.id   AF-A0AAN8XPN3-F1
#
_cell.length_a   1.000
_cell.length_b   1.000
_cell.length_c   1.000
_cell.angle_alpha   90.00
_cell.angle_beta   90.00
_cell.angle_gamma   90.00
#
_symmetry.space_group_name_H-M   'P 1'
#
loop_
_entity.id
_entity.type
_entity.pdbx_description
1 polymer ?
#
loop_
_entity_poly.entity_id
_entity_poly.type
_entity_poly.pdbx_seq_one_letter_code
_entity_poly.pdbx_strand_id
1 'polypeptide(L)'
;LQERLNEEKLKRQQAEASSQEKERQNSMLSVDYRQLQQQLNKLEGEYRQECEKTKGLQKQIETESEKRSAIATDLQTQSSEITLLRTREKQLVRDLEETKEAKSSLEEELHKLRTQKSVDDVQMKELQDTLEAEQYFSTLYKTQVRELREEVEEKSRLVMELEEERTSLTHQLQLMVSRADSETLARSIAEETVAELEKEKTVKELEINDLLSKHSLDIADKESAYNNIKSREDELNKSLETLKKEKEALNTRVQSLEEENKKIIAEHKDGIDKLSKQLKQEQLLKMQAVNKLAEIMARKENLPANRKTKVSATDLRRKEKECRKLQQELTMERDKFSQMVTKYQKDIQELQAVLYDENQLKIRLQMEADSKDSEIESLTCKLANVNSETASLSSGADNDIDEMEYRIEGWLSIPNKQNIKRHGWKKQYVVVSSRKIIFYNSENDKQNSDPILILDLTKLFHVRSVTQGD
;
A
#
# COMPACT_ATOMS: atom_id res chain seq x y z
N LEU A 1 -92.85 78.92 -177.30
CA LEU A 1 -92.51 79.73 -176.10
C LEU A 1 -93.36 79.32 -174.89
N GLN A 2 -94.70 79.42 -174.98
CA GLN A 2 -95.63 79.07 -173.88
C GLN A 2 -95.35 77.73 -173.19
N GLU A 3 -95.12 76.65 -173.95
CA GLU A 3 -94.85 75.31 -173.40
C GLU A 3 -93.60 75.26 -172.52
N ARG A 4 -92.46 75.79 -172.98
CA ARG A 4 -91.20 75.79 -172.19
C ARG A 4 -91.36 76.56 -170.87
N LEU A 5 -92.20 77.60 -170.83
CA LEU A 5 -92.52 78.32 -169.60
C LEU A 5 -93.41 77.49 -168.65
N ASN A 6 -94.27 76.64 -169.19
CA ASN A 6 -95.09 75.72 -168.39
C ASN A 6 -94.26 74.51 -167.90
N GLU A 7 -93.33 74.00 -168.70
CA GLU A 7 -92.37 72.97 -168.29
C GLU A 7 -91.42 73.46 -167.18
N GLU A 8 -90.92 74.69 -167.28
CA GLU A 8 -90.08 75.31 -166.24
C GLU A 8 -90.87 75.44 -164.94
N LYS A 9 -92.08 76.01 -164.98
CA LYS A 9 -92.97 76.10 -163.81
C LYS A 9 -93.24 74.74 -163.17
N LEU A 10 -93.49 73.69 -163.97
CA LEU A 10 -93.74 72.34 -163.46
C LEU A 10 -92.48 71.76 -162.79
N LYS A 11 -91.31 71.88 -163.42
CA LYS A 11 -90.03 71.41 -162.87
C LYS A 11 -89.65 72.17 -161.61
N ARG A 12 -89.89 73.49 -161.57
CA ARG A 12 -89.74 74.32 -160.38
C ARG A 12 -90.67 73.86 -159.27
N GLN A 13 -91.96 73.65 -159.54
CA GLN A 13 -92.93 73.20 -158.54
C GLN A 13 -92.57 71.80 -157.99
N GLN A 14 -92.04 70.90 -158.83
CA GLN A 14 -91.50 69.60 -158.40
C GLN A 14 -90.24 69.74 -157.52
N ALA A 15 -89.31 70.63 -157.88
CA ALA A 15 -88.11 70.91 -157.09
C ALA A 15 -88.45 71.57 -155.75
N GLU A 16 -89.41 72.50 -155.74
CA GLU A 16 -89.90 73.21 -154.56
C GLU A 16 -90.61 72.24 -153.59
N ALA A 17 -91.47 71.35 -154.09
CA ALA A 17 -92.07 70.27 -153.30
C ALA A 17 -91.02 69.26 -152.78
N SER A 18 -89.99 68.94 -153.59
CA SER A 18 -88.89 68.07 -153.18
C SER A 18 -88.03 68.72 -152.08
N SER A 19 -87.78 70.03 -152.16
CA SER A 19 -87.10 70.80 -151.11
C SER A 19 -87.91 70.81 -149.82
N GLN A 20 -89.22 71.07 -149.88
CA GLN A 20 -90.10 71.06 -148.71
C GLN A 20 -90.14 69.67 -148.03
N GLU A 21 -90.21 68.58 -148.80
CA GLU A 21 -90.13 67.23 -148.23
C GLU A 21 -88.74 66.93 -147.65
N LYS A 22 -87.66 67.46 -148.24
CA LYS A 22 -86.30 67.34 -147.67
C LYS A 22 -86.09 68.18 -146.42
N GLU A 23 -86.66 69.37 -146.34
CA GLU A 23 -86.72 70.19 -145.13
C GLU A 23 -87.54 69.50 -144.04
N ARG A 24 -88.68 68.89 -144.38
CA ARG A 24 -89.48 68.08 -143.45
C ARG A 24 -88.70 66.87 -142.94
N GLN A 25 -87.99 66.15 -143.81
CA GLN A 25 -87.11 65.03 -143.43
C GLN A 25 -85.96 65.49 -142.52
N ASN A 26 -85.31 66.60 -142.85
CA ASN A 26 -84.22 67.16 -142.04
C ASN A 26 -84.72 67.69 -140.68
N SER A 27 -85.93 68.26 -140.63
CA SER A 27 -86.59 68.68 -139.39
C SER A 27 -86.95 67.49 -138.49
N MET A 28 -87.45 66.38 -139.05
CA MET A 28 -87.68 65.14 -138.28
C MET A 28 -86.34 64.61 -137.74
N LEU A 29 -85.32 64.45 -138.60
CA LEU A 29 -83.99 63.99 -138.19
C LEU A 29 -83.35 64.90 -137.13
N SER A 30 -83.58 66.22 -137.16
CA SER A 30 -83.10 67.14 -136.13
C SER A 30 -83.85 67.00 -134.80
N VAL A 31 -85.11 66.54 -134.80
CA VAL A 31 -85.85 66.21 -133.58
C VAL A 31 -85.37 64.86 -133.04
N ASP A 32 -85.25 63.85 -133.91
CA ASP A 32 -84.79 62.50 -133.54
C ASP A 32 -83.36 62.55 -132.97
N TYR A 33 -82.44 63.28 -133.63
CA TYR A 33 -81.08 63.52 -133.13
C TYR A 33 -81.08 64.19 -131.76
N ARG A 34 -81.98 65.16 -131.52
CA ARG A 34 -82.09 65.84 -130.23
C ARG A 34 -82.64 64.92 -129.14
N GLN A 35 -83.60 64.05 -129.46
CA GLN A 35 -84.11 63.03 -128.54
C GLN A 35 -83.02 61.99 -128.22
N LEU A 36 -82.29 61.49 -129.22
CA LEU A 36 -81.18 60.57 -129.03
C LEU A 36 -80.05 61.18 -128.20
N GLN A 37 -79.71 62.46 -128.41
CA GLN A 37 -78.72 63.16 -127.59
C GLN A 37 -79.20 63.34 -126.13
N GLN A 38 -80.50 63.58 -125.90
CA GLN A 38 -81.06 63.62 -124.55
C GLN A 38 -81.03 62.24 -123.87
N GLN A 39 -81.34 61.16 -124.61
CA GLN A 39 -81.23 59.78 -124.11
C GLN A 39 -79.78 59.40 -123.79
N LEU A 40 -78.82 59.75 -124.66
CA LEU A 40 -77.40 59.54 -124.44
C LEU A 40 -76.90 60.28 -123.19
N ASN A 41 -77.22 61.57 -123.05
CA ASN A 41 -76.84 62.37 -121.88
C ASN A 41 -77.42 61.78 -120.57
N LYS A 42 -78.63 61.22 -120.61
CA LYS A 42 -79.27 60.53 -119.48
C LYS A 42 -78.54 59.22 -119.14
N LEU A 43 -78.25 58.39 -120.14
CA LEU A 43 -77.49 57.15 -119.99
C LEU A 43 -76.06 57.38 -119.47
N GLU A 44 -75.38 58.45 -119.91
CA GLU A 44 -74.08 58.85 -119.34
C GLU A 44 -74.19 59.26 -117.87
N GLY A 45 -75.26 59.96 -117.48
CA GLY A 45 -75.53 60.32 -116.09
C GLY A 45 -75.78 59.10 -115.21
N GLU A 46 -76.62 58.18 -115.67
CA GLU A 46 -76.91 56.91 -115.01
C GLU A 46 -75.67 56.03 -114.89
N TYR A 47 -74.88 55.92 -115.97
CA TYR A 47 -73.59 55.21 -115.97
C TYR A 47 -72.60 55.79 -114.95
N ARG A 48 -72.43 57.12 -114.92
CA ARG A 48 -71.58 57.78 -113.90
C ARG A 48 -72.07 57.51 -112.49
N GLN A 49 -73.39 57.53 -112.25
CA GLN A 49 -73.96 57.23 -110.94
C GLN A 49 -73.71 55.79 -110.50
N GLU A 50 -73.85 54.80 -111.41
CA GLU A 50 -73.53 53.40 -111.10
C GLU A 50 -72.02 53.15 -110.95
N CYS A 51 -71.16 53.87 -111.67
CA CYS A 51 -69.71 53.83 -111.45
C CYS A 51 -69.34 54.32 -110.04
N GLU A 52 -69.90 55.43 -109.56
CA GLU A 52 -69.62 55.93 -108.19
C GLU A 52 -70.23 55.02 -107.11
N LYS A 53 -71.43 54.46 -107.33
CA LYS A 53 -72.00 53.42 -106.45
C LYS A 53 -71.08 52.20 -106.38
N THR A 54 -70.57 51.72 -107.52
CA THR A 54 -69.67 50.57 -107.60
C THR A 54 -68.37 50.83 -106.83
N LYS A 55 -67.76 52.01 -106.98
CA LYS A 55 -66.58 52.42 -106.18
C LYS A 55 -66.89 52.47 -104.67
N GLY A 56 -68.06 53.01 -104.30
CA GLY A 56 -68.50 53.07 -102.91
C GLY A 56 -68.66 51.69 -102.27
N LEU A 57 -69.31 50.76 -102.98
CA LEU A 57 -69.47 49.37 -102.55
C LEU A 57 -68.13 48.62 -102.51
N GLN A 58 -67.26 48.82 -103.50
CA GLN A 58 -65.91 48.24 -103.53
C GLN A 58 -65.10 48.66 -102.29
N LYS A 59 -65.10 49.96 -101.96
CA LYS A 59 -64.42 50.47 -100.76
C LYS A 59 -65.02 49.92 -99.46
N GLN A 60 -66.34 49.72 -99.40
CA GLN A 60 -66.98 49.08 -98.25
C GLN A 60 -66.51 47.61 -98.10
N ILE A 61 -66.51 46.84 -99.19
CA ILE A 61 -66.02 45.45 -99.23
C ILE A 61 -64.55 45.37 -98.79
N GLU A 62 -63.70 46.29 -99.23
CA GLU A 62 -62.31 46.40 -98.80
C GLU A 62 -62.21 46.62 -97.28
N THR A 63 -62.88 47.64 -96.73
CA THR A 63 -62.85 47.93 -95.28
C THR A 63 -63.44 46.82 -94.41
N GLU A 64 -64.47 46.09 -94.87
CA GLU A 64 -64.99 44.91 -94.15
C GLU A 64 -64.06 43.70 -94.28
N SER A 65 -63.30 43.58 -95.37
CA SER A 65 -62.27 42.55 -95.51
C SER A 65 -61.06 42.82 -94.60
N GLU A 66 -60.65 44.08 -94.46
CA GLU A 66 -59.63 44.50 -93.49
C GLU A 66 -60.06 44.21 -92.04
N LYS A 67 -61.27 44.63 -91.65
CA LYS A 67 -61.84 44.33 -90.32
C LYS A 67 -61.92 42.83 -90.06
N ARG A 68 -62.39 42.04 -91.03
CA ARG A 68 -62.45 40.57 -90.92
C ARG A 68 -61.06 39.97 -90.73
N SER A 69 -60.04 40.52 -91.41
CA SER A 69 -58.65 40.08 -91.24
C SER A 69 -58.10 40.41 -89.86
N ALA A 70 -58.34 41.62 -89.34
CA ALA A 70 -57.92 42.02 -88.00
C ALA A 70 -58.57 41.12 -86.92
N ILE A 71 -59.91 40.96 -86.96
CA ILE A 71 -60.64 40.11 -86.02
C ILE A 71 -60.17 38.64 -86.09
N ALA A 72 -59.84 38.13 -87.28
CA ALA A 72 -59.28 36.78 -87.42
C ALA A 72 -57.87 36.66 -86.82
N THR A 73 -57.03 37.69 -86.92
CA THR A 73 -55.72 37.75 -86.26
C THR A 73 -55.87 37.80 -84.74
N ASP A 74 -56.74 38.69 -84.22
CA ASP A 74 -56.99 38.83 -82.79
C ASP A 74 -57.52 37.52 -82.18
N LEU A 75 -58.50 36.87 -82.84
CA LEU A 75 -59.03 35.57 -82.45
C LEU A 75 -57.93 34.49 -82.40
N GLN A 76 -57.01 34.49 -83.36
CA GLN A 76 -55.88 33.56 -83.40
C GLN A 76 -54.90 33.81 -82.25
N THR A 77 -54.63 35.08 -81.89
CA THR A 77 -53.78 35.39 -80.73
C THR A 77 -54.42 34.93 -79.42
N GLN A 78 -55.71 35.24 -79.18
CA GLN A 78 -56.43 34.79 -77.98
C GLN A 78 -56.54 33.25 -77.91
N SER A 79 -56.73 32.57 -79.05
CA SER A 79 -56.70 31.10 -79.12
C SER A 79 -55.34 30.52 -78.65
N SER A 80 -54.23 31.16 -79.05
CA SER A 80 -52.89 30.77 -78.59
C SER A 80 -52.65 31.09 -77.11
N GLU A 81 -53.15 32.21 -76.60
CA GLU A 81 -53.05 32.60 -75.19
C GLU A 81 -53.86 31.67 -74.29
N ILE A 82 -55.11 31.35 -74.65
CA ILE A 82 -55.95 30.35 -73.96
C ILE A 82 -55.24 28.98 -73.92
N THR A 83 -54.53 28.63 -74.99
CA THR A 83 -53.74 27.38 -75.04
C THR A 83 -52.55 27.42 -74.07
N LEU A 84 -51.82 28.53 -74.00
CA LEU A 84 -50.70 28.74 -73.06
C LEU A 84 -51.18 28.77 -71.60
N LEU A 85 -52.32 29.41 -71.32
CA LEU A 85 -52.91 29.45 -69.98
C LEU A 85 -53.35 28.05 -69.53
N ARG A 86 -53.96 27.26 -70.42
CA ARG A 86 -54.33 25.85 -70.13
C ARG A 86 -53.14 24.93 -69.90
N THR A 87 -51.99 25.14 -70.56
CA THR A 87 -50.78 24.35 -70.26
C THR A 87 -50.15 24.78 -68.94
N ARG A 88 -50.15 26.09 -68.63
CA ARG A 88 -49.69 26.61 -67.34
C ARG A 88 -50.57 26.14 -66.17
N GLU A 89 -51.89 26.16 -66.30
CA GLU A 89 -52.84 25.60 -65.35
C GLU A 89 -52.54 24.12 -65.07
N LYS A 90 -52.36 23.31 -66.13
CA LYS A 90 -51.97 21.89 -66.03
C LYS A 90 -50.56 21.65 -65.50
N GLN A 91 -49.70 22.66 -65.38
CA GLN A 91 -48.43 22.56 -64.67
C GLN A 91 -48.66 22.86 -63.19
N LEU A 92 -49.26 24.01 -62.87
CA LEU A 92 -49.54 24.44 -61.50
C LEU A 92 -50.38 23.42 -60.70
N VAL A 93 -51.31 22.71 -61.35
CA VAL A 93 -52.08 21.62 -60.71
C VAL A 93 -51.20 20.42 -60.34
N ARG A 94 -50.19 20.07 -61.16
CA ARG A 94 -49.22 19.00 -60.83
C ARG A 94 -48.25 19.45 -59.75
N ASP A 95 -47.67 20.64 -59.89
CA ASP A 95 -46.77 21.24 -58.89
C ASP A 95 -47.44 21.26 -57.49
N LEU A 96 -48.74 21.57 -57.45
CA LEU A 96 -49.56 21.60 -56.24
C LEU A 96 -49.89 20.21 -55.68
N GLU A 97 -50.06 19.18 -56.52
CA GLU A 97 -50.25 17.80 -56.07
C GLU A 97 -48.95 17.21 -55.52
N GLU A 98 -47.85 17.36 -56.26
CA GLU A 98 -46.49 16.98 -55.82
C GLU A 98 -46.11 17.65 -54.48
N THR A 99 -46.46 18.93 -54.30
CA THR A 99 -46.25 19.65 -53.03
C THR A 99 -47.10 19.10 -51.88
N LYS A 100 -48.33 18.62 -52.12
CA LYS A 100 -49.15 17.96 -51.08
C LYS A 100 -48.56 16.61 -50.68
N GLU A 101 -48.12 15.81 -51.65
CA GLU A 101 -47.53 14.49 -51.39
C GLU A 101 -46.24 14.62 -50.57
N ALA A 102 -45.34 15.54 -50.97
CA ALA A 102 -44.15 15.88 -50.21
C ALA A 102 -44.48 16.36 -48.78
N LYS A 103 -45.49 17.23 -48.61
CA LYS A 103 -45.96 17.66 -47.28
C LYS A 103 -46.45 16.47 -46.44
N SER A 104 -47.26 15.58 -47.00
CA SER A 104 -47.80 14.41 -46.29
C SER A 104 -46.69 13.47 -45.83
N SER A 105 -45.68 13.23 -46.68
CA SER A 105 -44.51 12.42 -46.34
C SER A 105 -43.72 13.03 -45.16
N LEU A 106 -43.48 14.35 -45.19
CA LEU A 106 -42.80 15.07 -44.10
C LEU A 106 -43.63 15.07 -42.79
N GLU A 107 -44.95 15.18 -42.86
CA GLU A 107 -45.82 15.09 -41.67
C GLU A 107 -45.80 13.68 -41.06
N GLU A 108 -45.71 12.62 -41.86
CA GLU A 108 -45.49 11.25 -41.40
C GLU A 108 -44.10 11.03 -40.77
N GLU A 109 -43.02 11.49 -41.41
CA GLU A 109 -41.66 11.37 -40.87
C GLU A 109 -41.52 12.12 -39.55
N LEU A 110 -42.08 13.33 -39.47
CA LEU A 110 -42.10 14.13 -38.25
C LEU A 110 -42.93 13.46 -37.14
N HIS A 111 -44.00 12.73 -37.47
CA HIS A 111 -44.70 11.90 -36.49
C HIS A 111 -43.85 10.71 -36.00
N LYS A 112 -43.20 9.98 -36.92
CA LYS A 112 -42.31 8.84 -36.63
C LYS A 112 -41.14 9.27 -35.72
N LEU A 113 -40.52 10.42 -36.00
CA LEU A 113 -39.47 11.02 -35.18
C LEU A 113 -39.96 11.44 -33.79
N ARG A 114 -41.18 12.00 -33.66
CA ARG A 114 -41.79 12.30 -32.36
C ARG A 114 -42.05 11.04 -31.54
N THR A 115 -42.53 9.95 -32.17
CA THR A 115 -42.73 8.68 -31.47
C THR A 115 -41.41 8.02 -31.08
N GLN A 116 -40.38 8.06 -31.93
CA GLN A 116 -39.06 7.53 -31.59
C GLN A 116 -38.47 8.28 -30.41
N LYS A 117 -38.45 9.63 -30.45
CA LYS A 117 -37.98 10.43 -29.31
C LYS A 117 -38.74 10.07 -28.01
N SER A 118 -40.05 9.86 -28.07
CA SER A 118 -40.83 9.48 -26.88
C SER A 118 -40.51 8.08 -26.34
N VAL A 119 -39.87 7.21 -27.13
CA VAL A 119 -39.31 5.93 -26.66
C VAL A 119 -37.90 6.16 -26.10
N ASP A 120 -37.07 6.96 -26.77
CA ASP A 120 -35.71 7.31 -26.33
C ASP A 120 -35.75 8.03 -24.97
N ASP A 121 -36.65 8.99 -24.78
CA ASP A 121 -36.88 9.72 -23.52
C ASP A 121 -37.26 8.76 -22.36
N VAL A 122 -37.92 7.64 -22.65
CA VAL A 122 -38.26 6.60 -21.65
C VAL A 122 -37.07 5.69 -21.37
N GLN A 123 -36.37 5.21 -22.41
CA GLN A 123 -35.17 4.37 -22.25
C GLN A 123 -34.05 5.10 -21.49
N MET A 124 -33.84 6.40 -21.78
CA MET A 124 -32.90 7.25 -21.04
C MET A 124 -33.26 7.34 -19.55
N LYS A 125 -34.56 7.36 -19.21
CA LYS A 125 -34.99 7.32 -17.82
C LYS A 125 -34.77 5.95 -17.17
N GLU A 126 -35.11 4.86 -17.84
CA GLU A 126 -34.87 3.50 -17.33
C GLU A 126 -33.37 3.23 -17.07
N LEU A 127 -32.49 3.76 -17.95
CA LEU A 127 -31.04 3.75 -17.75
C LEU A 127 -30.59 4.63 -16.57
N GLN A 128 -31.20 5.80 -16.36
CA GLN A 128 -30.91 6.64 -15.19
C GLN A 128 -31.35 5.96 -13.88
N ASP A 129 -32.60 5.46 -13.81
CA ASP A 129 -33.14 4.77 -12.65
C ASP A 129 -32.28 3.52 -12.30
N THR A 130 -31.73 2.83 -13.31
CA THR A 130 -30.77 1.72 -13.16
C THR A 130 -29.41 2.18 -12.63
N LEU A 131 -28.86 3.27 -13.17
CA LEU A 131 -27.58 3.84 -12.73
C LEU A 131 -27.64 4.34 -11.28
N GLU A 132 -28.75 4.95 -10.86
CA GLU A 132 -28.95 5.37 -9.47
C GLU A 132 -28.98 4.16 -8.51
N ALA A 133 -29.59 3.05 -8.92
CA ALA A 133 -29.55 1.80 -8.16
C ALA A 133 -28.12 1.21 -8.06
N GLU A 134 -27.35 1.18 -9.16
CA GLU A 134 -25.95 0.73 -9.14
C GLU A 134 -25.06 1.60 -8.24
N GLN A 135 -25.28 2.93 -8.23
CA GLN A 135 -24.57 3.84 -7.33
C GLN A 135 -24.89 3.57 -5.85
N TYR A 136 -26.14 3.24 -5.53
CA TYR A 136 -26.54 2.81 -4.18
C TYR A 136 -25.82 1.53 -3.76
N PHE A 137 -25.84 0.48 -4.60
CA PHE A 137 -25.11 -0.77 -4.33
C PHE A 137 -23.59 -0.55 -4.21
N SER A 138 -23.00 0.28 -5.07
CA SER A 138 -21.58 0.65 -5.00
C SER A 138 -21.23 1.29 -3.65
N THR A 139 -22.11 2.14 -3.12
CA THR A 139 -21.94 2.82 -1.83
C THR A 139 -22.09 1.86 -0.64
N LEU A 140 -23.02 0.90 -0.74
CA LEU A 140 -23.21 -0.16 0.25
C LEU A 140 -21.98 -1.08 0.30
N TYR A 141 -21.48 -1.56 -0.84
CA TYR A 141 -20.29 -2.42 -0.88
C TYR A 141 -19.02 -1.70 -0.41
N LYS A 142 -18.85 -0.41 -0.74
CA LYS A 142 -17.74 0.41 -0.19
C LYS A 142 -17.81 0.52 1.33
N THR A 143 -19.02 0.62 1.89
CA THR A 143 -19.25 0.66 3.34
C THR A 143 -18.93 -0.68 4.00
N GLN A 144 -19.44 -1.79 3.44
CA GLN A 144 -19.15 -3.14 3.93
C GLN A 144 -17.65 -3.48 3.87
N VAL A 145 -16.94 -3.06 2.81
CA VAL A 145 -15.48 -3.25 2.69
C VAL A 145 -14.69 -2.42 3.72
N ARG A 146 -15.21 -1.27 4.16
CA ARG A 146 -14.62 -0.50 5.27
C ARG A 146 -14.86 -1.20 6.61
N GLU A 147 -16.09 -1.58 6.90
CA GLU A 147 -16.48 -2.27 8.15
C GLU A 147 -15.69 -3.58 8.34
N LEU A 148 -15.54 -4.39 7.29
CA LEU A 148 -14.73 -5.61 7.31
C LEU A 148 -13.22 -5.36 7.48
N ARG A 149 -12.71 -4.19 7.08
CA ARG A 149 -11.31 -3.80 7.34
C ARG A 149 -11.13 -3.38 8.79
N GLU A 150 -12.04 -2.56 9.31
CA GLU A 150 -12.04 -2.12 10.71
C GLU A 150 -12.14 -3.33 11.66
N GLU A 151 -13.00 -4.32 11.35
CA GLU A 151 -13.10 -5.59 12.10
C GLU A 151 -11.82 -6.44 12.03
N VAL A 152 -11.13 -6.47 10.88
CA VAL A 152 -9.84 -7.17 10.73
C VAL A 152 -8.71 -6.45 11.46
N GLU A 153 -8.67 -5.12 11.45
CA GLU A 153 -7.69 -4.31 12.18
C GLU A 153 -7.87 -4.42 13.70
N GLU A 154 -9.12 -4.43 14.19
CA GLU A 154 -9.44 -4.67 15.60
C GLU A 154 -9.01 -6.08 16.05
N LYS A 155 -9.39 -7.13 15.29
CA LYS A 155 -8.98 -8.51 15.59
C LYS A 155 -7.47 -8.70 15.53
N SER A 156 -6.78 -8.04 14.59
CA SER A 156 -5.32 -8.09 14.50
C SER A 156 -4.65 -7.48 15.73
N ARG A 157 -5.19 -6.36 16.25
CA ARG A 157 -4.71 -5.75 17.49
C ARG A 157 -4.94 -6.65 18.71
N LEU A 158 -6.13 -7.23 18.85
CA LEU A 158 -6.44 -8.16 19.94
C LEU A 158 -5.54 -9.41 19.90
N VAL A 159 -5.18 -9.91 18.71
CA VAL A 159 -4.19 -10.99 18.56
C VAL A 159 -2.82 -10.54 19.07
N MET A 160 -2.34 -9.35 18.71
CA MET A 160 -1.05 -8.83 19.21
C MET A 160 -1.05 -8.69 20.74
N GLU A 161 -2.11 -8.12 21.33
CA GLU A 161 -2.25 -7.98 22.79
C GLU A 161 -2.20 -9.35 23.49
N LEU A 162 -2.90 -10.37 22.96
CA LEU A 162 -2.87 -11.74 23.48
C LEU A 162 -1.51 -12.45 23.26
N GLU A 163 -0.76 -12.12 22.21
CA GLU A 163 0.60 -12.62 22.02
C GLU A 163 1.62 -11.99 22.98
N GLU A 164 1.46 -10.70 23.31
CA GLU A 164 2.23 -10.01 24.35
C GLU A 164 1.93 -10.59 25.75
N GLU A 165 0.64 -10.79 26.10
CA GLU A 165 0.27 -11.48 27.34
C GLU A 165 0.84 -12.91 27.40
N ARG A 166 0.72 -13.68 26.32
CA ARG A 166 1.27 -15.06 26.23
C ARG A 166 2.77 -15.08 26.44
N THR A 167 3.53 -14.15 25.86
CA THR A 167 5.00 -14.10 26.03
C THR A 167 5.40 -13.66 27.44
N SER A 168 4.68 -12.69 28.03
CA SER A 168 4.84 -12.30 29.44
C SER A 168 4.60 -13.47 30.40
N LEU A 169 3.49 -14.20 30.23
CA LEU A 169 3.17 -15.38 31.05
C LEU A 169 4.19 -16.52 30.84
N THR A 170 4.67 -16.72 29.62
CA THR A 170 5.72 -17.71 29.32
C THR A 170 7.03 -17.37 30.04
N HIS A 171 7.42 -16.09 30.05
CA HIS A 171 8.62 -15.64 30.78
C HIS A 171 8.47 -15.78 32.30
N GLN A 172 7.31 -15.42 32.86
CA GLN A 172 6.99 -15.62 34.28
C GLN A 172 7.04 -17.10 34.67
N LEU A 173 6.48 -17.99 33.83
CA LEU A 173 6.55 -19.44 34.03
C LEU A 173 7.99 -19.95 34.00
N GLN A 174 8.81 -19.49 33.05
CA GLN A 174 10.23 -19.87 32.94
C GLN A 174 11.04 -19.46 34.19
N LEU A 175 10.78 -18.26 34.73
CA LEU A 175 11.38 -17.81 35.99
C LEU A 175 10.95 -18.68 37.18
N MET A 176 9.67 -19.06 37.24
CA MET A 176 9.15 -19.94 38.30
C MET A 176 9.67 -21.37 38.22
N VAL A 177 9.86 -21.92 37.01
CA VAL A 177 10.52 -23.22 36.79
C VAL A 177 11.97 -23.16 37.26
N SER A 178 12.75 -22.19 36.79
CA SER A 178 14.15 -22.03 37.20
C SER A 178 14.31 -21.86 38.72
N ARG A 179 13.35 -21.19 39.37
CA ARG A 179 13.29 -21.09 40.84
C ARG A 179 13.00 -22.45 41.48
N ALA A 180 12.02 -23.20 40.99
CA ALA A 180 11.68 -24.53 41.51
C ALA A 180 12.84 -25.55 41.33
N ASP A 181 13.56 -25.49 40.21
CA ASP A 181 14.78 -26.27 39.98
C ASP A 181 15.86 -25.92 41.01
N SER A 182 16.09 -24.63 41.27
CA SER A 182 17.07 -24.17 42.26
C SER A 182 16.71 -24.57 43.69
N GLU A 183 15.41 -24.57 44.04
CA GLU A 183 14.93 -25.02 45.34
C GLU A 183 15.04 -26.54 45.49
N THR A 184 14.77 -27.29 44.41
CA THR A 184 14.92 -28.75 44.38
C THR A 184 16.39 -29.18 44.52
N LEU A 185 17.31 -28.47 43.87
CA LEU A 185 18.75 -28.65 44.05
C LEU A 185 19.18 -28.32 45.49
N ALA A 186 18.73 -27.19 46.05
CA ALA A 186 19.04 -26.81 47.43
C ALA A 186 18.49 -27.82 48.45
N ARG A 187 17.30 -28.36 48.21
CA ARG A 187 16.69 -29.44 48.99
C ARG A 187 17.51 -30.73 48.90
N SER A 188 17.90 -31.15 47.70
CA SER A 188 18.75 -32.35 47.50
C SER A 188 20.10 -32.24 48.22
N ILE A 189 20.73 -31.06 48.21
CA ILE A 189 21.99 -30.81 48.94
C ILE A 189 21.75 -30.87 50.45
N ALA A 190 20.65 -30.28 50.95
CA ALA A 190 20.30 -30.36 52.37
C ALA A 190 20.04 -31.81 52.81
N GLU A 191 19.28 -32.59 52.02
CA GLU A 191 19.00 -34.00 52.28
C GLU A 191 20.28 -34.86 52.27
N GLU A 192 21.22 -34.61 51.35
CA GLU A 192 22.54 -35.25 51.33
C GLU A 192 23.35 -34.92 52.59
N THR A 193 23.44 -33.64 52.99
CA THR A 193 24.16 -33.26 54.22
C THR A 193 23.52 -33.82 55.50
N VAL A 194 22.19 -33.99 55.55
CA VAL A 194 21.52 -34.66 56.66
C VAL A 194 21.87 -36.14 56.70
N ALA A 195 21.87 -36.83 55.54
CA ALA A 195 22.27 -38.24 55.47
C ALA A 195 23.75 -38.46 55.84
N GLU A 196 24.65 -37.53 55.48
CA GLU A 196 26.04 -37.54 55.94
C GLU A 196 26.15 -37.36 57.47
N LEU A 197 25.41 -36.42 58.06
CA LEU A 197 25.39 -36.18 59.51
C LEU A 197 24.76 -37.35 60.29
N GLU A 198 23.71 -38.00 59.77
CA GLU A 198 23.15 -39.21 60.37
C GLU A 198 24.14 -40.39 60.30
N LYS A 199 24.90 -40.50 59.21
CA LYS A 199 25.98 -41.48 59.07
C LYS A 199 27.14 -41.21 60.03
N GLU A 200 27.58 -39.96 60.18
CA GLU A 200 28.59 -39.61 61.19
C GLU A 200 28.07 -39.91 62.60
N LYS A 201 26.83 -39.51 62.91
CA LYS A 201 26.18 -39.78 64.20
C LYS A 201 26.17 -41.27 64.51
N THR A 202 25.73 -42.13 63.59
CA THR A 202 25.70 -43.59 63.84
C THR A 202 27.10 -44.17 64.03
N VAL A 203 28.13 -43.67 63.32
CA VAL A 203 29.53 -44.04 63.59
C VAL A 203 29.95 -43.59 65.00
N LYS A 204 29.59 -42.39 65.45
CA LYS A 204 29.90 -41.92 66.81
C LYS A 204 29.13 -42.66 67.90
N GLU A 205 27.88 -43.03 67.67
CA GLU A 205 27.12 -43.90 68.58
C GLU A 205 27.76 -45.29 68.68
N LEU A 206 28.30 -45.85 67.59
CA LEU A 206 29.06 -47.11 67.61
C LEU A 206 30.42 -46.97 68.32
N GLU A 207 31.18 -45.91 68.07
CA GLU A 207 32.44 -45.60 68.80
C GLU A 207 32.18 -45.49 70.31
N ILE A 208 31.13 -44.77 70.72
CA ILE A 208 30.77 -44.60 72.14
C ILE A 208 30.34 -45.94 72.75
N ASN A 209 29.53 -46.74 72.06
CA ASN A 209 29.10 -48.05 72.56
C ASN A 209 30.25 -49.05 72.71
N ASP A 210 31.23 -49.05 71.79
CA ASP A 210 32.45 -49.86 71.90
C ASP A 210 33.33 -49.40 73.09
N LEU A 211 33.50 -48.10 73.29
CA LEU A 211 34.19 -47.55 74.46
C LEU A 211 33.48 -47.87 75.78
N LEU A 212 32.16 -47.74 75.84
CA LEU A 212 31.36 -48.10 77.02
C LEU A 212 31.44 -49.61 77.31
N SER A 213 31.39 -50.46 76.28
CA SER A 213 31.58 -51.91 76.41
C SER A 213 32.97 -52.25 76.98
N LYS A 214 34.03 -51.64 76.43
CA LYS A 214 35.42 -51.80 76.93
C LYS A 214 35.58 -51.31 78.37
N HIS A 215 34.97 -50.17 78.72
CA HIS A 215 34.98 -49.67 80.10
C HIS A 215 34.21 -50.60 81.04
N SER A 216 33.07 -51.15 80.61
CA SER A 216 32.30 -52.12 81.41
C SER A 216 33.07 -53.43 81.64
N LEU A 217 33.87 -53.88 80.66
CA LEU A 217 34.75 -55.03 80.79
C LEU A 217 35.93 -54.74 81.73
N ASP A 218 36.62 -53.60 81.57
CA ASP A 218 37.71 -53.16 82.46
C ASP A 218 37.23 -52.95 83.91
N ILE A 219 35.99 -52.49 84.11
CA ILE A 219 35.34 -52.43 85.42
C ILE A 219 35.10 -53.85 85.96
N ALA A 220 34.52 -54.77 85.18
CA ALA A 220 34.27 -56.14 85.62
C ALA A 220 35.56 -56.92 85.94
N ASP A 221 36.62 -56.73 85.15
CA ASP A 221 37.95 -57.28 85.42
C ASP A 221 38.58 -56.70 86.70
N LYS A 222 38.39 -55.39 86.95
CA LYS A 222 38.84 -54.74 88.19
C LYS A 222 38.02 -55.13 89.40
N GLU A 223 36.70 -55.34 89.28
CA GLU A 223 35.86 -55.89 90.33
C GLU A 223 36.24 -57.34 90.63
N SER A 224 36.52 -58.15 89.61
CA SER A 224 37.05 -59.51 89.76
C SER A 224 38.41 -59.49 90.48
N ALA A 225 39.35 -58.66 90.04
CA ALA A 225 40.65 -58.50 90.70
C ALA A 225 40.52 -57.99 92.15
N TYR A 226 39.63 -57.02 92.40
CA TYR A 226 39.34 -56.50 93.74
C TYR A 226 38.72 -57.57 94.65
N ASN A 227 37.76 -58.36 94.16
CA ASN A 227 37.16 -59.46 94.91
C ASN A 227 38.19 -60.57 95.22
N ASN A 228 39.11 -60.87 94.30
CA ASN A 228 40.23 -61.78 94.54
C ASN A 228 41.19 -61.23 95.62
N ILE A 229 41.56 -59.94 95.54
CA ILE A 229 42.39 -59.26 96.55
C ILE A 229 41.67 -59.22 97.91
N LYS A 230 40.37 -58.97 97.93
CA LYS A 230 39.56 -58.93 99.16
C LYS A 230 39.40 -60.31 99.79
N SER A 231 39.21 -61.38 99.00
CA SER A 231 39.26 -62.75 99.52
C SER A 231 40.63 -63.06 100.12
N ARG A 232 41.70 -62.55 99.51
CA ARG A 232 43.08 -62.68 100.02
C ARG A 232 43.29 -61.87 101.30
N GLU A 233 42.67 -60.70 101.42
CA GLU A 233 42.64 -59.89 102.63
C GLU A 233 41.87 -60.60 103.75
N ASP A 234 40.70 -61.19 103.47
CA ASP A 234 39.91 -61.97 104.42
C ASP A 234 40.65 -63.25 104.88
N GLU A 235 41.41 -63.91 104.00
CA GLU A 235 42.33 -64.99 104.36
C GLU A 235 43.45 -64.52 105.30
N LEU A 236 44.11 -63.40 104.97
CA LEU A 236 45.19 -62.83 105.78
C LEU A 236 44.68 -62.29 107.12
N ASN A 237 43.49 -61.71 107.18
CA ASN A 237 42.84 -61.27 108.41
C ASN A 237 42.47 -62.47 109.30
N LYS A 238 41.95 -63.58 108.74
CA LYS A 238 41.76 -64.84 109.48
C LYS A 238 43.07 -65.39 110.02
N SER A 239 44.14 -65.36 109.23
CA SER A 239 45.49 -65.80 109.63
C SER A 239 46.09 -64.92 110.74
N LEU A 240 45.93 -63.60 110.64
CA LEU A 240 46.28 -62.66 111.70
C LEU A 240 45.49 -62.91 112.99
N GLU A 241 44.20 -63.24 112.88
CA GLU A 241 43.36 -63.52 114.04
C GLU A 241 43.73 -64.85 114.72
N THR A 242 44.17 -65.86 113.96
CA THR A 242 44.78 -67.07 114.55
C THR A 242 46.12 -66.74 115.23
N LEU A 243 46.98 -65.94 114.60
CA LEU A 243 48.26 -65.51 115.18
C LEU A 243 48.07 -64.64 116.45
N LYS A 244 47.01 -63.84 116.54
CA LYS A 244 46.62 -63.14 117.79
C LYS A 244 46.26 -64.14 118.89
N LYS A 245 45.45 -65.16 118.59
CA LYS A 245 45.05 -66.18 119.57
C LYS A 245 46.22 -67.03 120.04
N GLU A 246 47.14 -67.37 119.14
CA GLU A 246 48.41 -68.02 119.48
C GLU A 246 49.30 -67.13 120.35
N LYS A 247 49.38 -65.82 120.03
CA LYS A 247 50.06 -64.82 120.88
C LYS A 247 49.42 -64.71 122.26
N GLU A 248 48.09 -64.73 122.38
CA GLU A 248 47.37 -64.65 123.65
C GLU A 248 47.53 -65.94 124.49
N ALA A 249 47.56 -67.11 123.86
CA ALA A 249 47.93 -68.37 124.49
C ALA A 249 49.40 -68.36 124.99
N LEU A 250 50.32 -67.77 124.22
CA LEU A 250 51.70 -67.53 124.67
C LEU A 250 51.77 -66.52 125.82
N ASN A 251 50.98 -65.45 125.77
CA ASN A 251 50.99 -64.40 126.80
C ASN A 251 50.42 -64.90 128.14
N THR A 252 49.36 -65.70 128.11
CA THR A 252 48.85 -66.40 129.30
C THR A 252 49.82 -67.46 129.82
N ARG A 253 50.57 -68.14 128.93
CA ARG A 253 51.67 -69.02 129.34
C ARG A 253 52.79 -68.26 130.05
N VAL A 254 53.17 -67.07 129.58
CA VAL A 254 54.13 -66.19 130.27
C VAL A 254 53.61 -65.78 131.65
N GLN A 255 52.36 -65.31 131.76
CA GLN A 255 51.75 -64.93 133.05
C GLN A 255 51.78 -66.09 134.07
N SER A 256 51.49 -67.33 133.64
CA SER A 256 51.57 -68.49 134.54
C SER A 256 52.97 -68.75 135.12
N LEU A 257 54.03 -68.44 134.36
CA LEU A 257 55.43 -68.59 134.78
C LEU A 257 55.91 -67.40 135.65
N GLU A 258 55.29 -66.23 135.50
CA GLU A 258 55.52 -65.08 136.40
C GLU A 258 54.88 -65.29 137.78
N GLU A 259 53.74 -66.00 137.86
CA GLU A 259 53.10 -66.34 139.14
C GLU A 259 53.84 -67.44 139.92
N GLU A 260 54.44 -68.42 139.23
CA GLU A 260 55.34 -69.39 139.87
C GLU A 260 56.59 -68.71 140.48
N ASN A 261 57.24 -67.80 139.73
CA ASN A 261 58.41 -67.06 140.23
C ASN A 261 58.09 -66.20 141.47
N LYS A 262 56.89 -65.59 141.52
CA LYS A 262 56.48 -64.75 142.66
C LYS A 262 56.37 -65.52 143.99
N LYS A 263 56.07 -66.83 143.97
CA LYS A 263 56.01 -67.64 145.19
C LYS A 263 57.38 -67.95 145.78
N ILE A 264 58.39 -68.20 144.95
CA ILE A 264 59.75 -68.58 145.41
C ILE A 264 60.48 -67.40 146.09
N ILE A 265 60.13 -66.16 145.72
CA ILE A 265 60.78 -64.94 146.24
C ILE A 265 60.23 -64.50 147.62
N ALA A 266 59.08 -65.03 148.05
CA ALA A 266 58.31 -64.49 149.17
C ALA A 266 58.84 -64.85 150.58
N GLU A 267 59.53 -65.98 150.77
CA GLU A 267 59.83 -66.51 152.12
C GLU A 267 61.20 -66.11 152.69
N HIS A 268 62.05 -65.41 151.94
CA HIS A 268 63.46 -65.21 152.30
C HIS A 268 63.96 -63.76 152.32
N LYS A 269 63.08 -62.76 152.57
CA LYS A 269 63.48 -61.33 152.55
C LYS A 269 62.83 -60.40 153.58
N ASP A 270 62.71 -60.83 154.85
CA ASP A 270 62.30 -59.95 155.97
C ASP A 270 63.33 -59.87 157.12
N GLY A 271 64.63 -59.98 156.79
CA GLY A 271 65.72 -59.92 157.77
C GLY A 271 66.81 -58.88 157.51
N ILE A 272 66.95 -58.39 156.27
CA ILE A 272 68.15 -57.64 155.83
C ILE A 272 67.96 -56.11 155.82
N ASP A 273 66.73 -55.60 155.78
CA ASP A 273 66.45 -54.16 155.84
C ASP A 273 66.52 -53.54 157.26
N LYS A 274 67.32 -54.15 158.14
CA LYS A 274 67.94 -53.49 159.30
C LYS A 274 69.35 -52.96 159.04
N LEU A 275 70.01 -53.34 157.94
CA LEU A 275 71.40 -52.93 157.64
C LEU A 275 71.52 -51.89 156.51
N SER A 276 70.58 -51.83 155.57
CA SER A 276 70.62 -50.93 154.39
C SER A 276 70.35 -49.43 154.69
N LYS A 277 70.67 -48.95 155.90
CA LYS A 277 70.67 -47.51 156.24
C LYS A 277 72.04 -46.84 156.04
N GLN A 278 73.05 -47.60 155.59
CA GLN A 278 74.47 -47.18 155.58
C GLN A 278 75.13 -46.95 154.19
N LEU A 279 74.46 -47.23 153.06
CA LEU A 279 75.06 -47.02 151.73
C LEU A 279 74.31 -46.01 150.85
N LYS A 280 73.91 -44.88 151.45
CA LYS A 280 73.30 -43.74 150.74
C LYS A 280 74.32 -42.68 150.30
N GLN A 281 75.62 -43.06 150.24
CA GLN A 281 76.75 -42.13 150.15
C GLN A 281 77.70 -42.37 148.96
N GLU A 282 77.70 -43.54 148.34
CA GLU A 282 78.35 -43.77 147.03
C GLU A 282 77.41 -43.37 145.89
N GLN A 283 77.07 -42.08 145.87
CA GLN A 283 76.65 -41.41 144.63
C GLN A 283 77.91 -41.02 143.84
N LEU A 284 77.74 -40.83 142.52
CA LEU A 284 78.51 -39.86 141.73
C LEU A 284 79.92 -40.22 141.20
N LEU A 285 80.08 -41.35 140.50
CA LEU A 285 80.90 -41.42 139.27
C LEU A 285 80.12 -42.27 138.23
N LYS A 286 79.75 -41.76 137.05
CA LYS A 286 80.52 -41.34 135.86
C LYS A 286 81.09 -42.50 135.02
N MET A 287 81.30 -42.16 133.74
CA MET A 287 82.19 -42.77 132.75
C MET A 287 81.57 -43.88 131.89
N GLN A 288 80.92 -43.52 130.77
CA GLN A 288 81.54 -43.26 129.45
C GLN A 288 82.18 -44.51 128.82
N ALA A 289 81.50 -45.09 127.83
CA ALA A 289 82.15 -45.77 126.71
C ALA A 289 81.28 -45.72 125.44
N VAL A 290 81.78 -45.00 124.43
CA VAL A 290 81.95 -45.46 123.04
C VAL A 290 80.68 -45.97 122.30
N ASN A 291 80.04 -45.13 121.46
CA ASN A 291 80.19 -45.06 119.98
C ASN A 291 79.47 -46.25 119.23
N LYS A 292 79.24 -46.29 117.91
CA LYS A 292 80.07 -45.80 116.80
C LYS A 292 79.38 -45.91 115.41
N LEU A 293 79.27 -44.78 114.66
CA LEU A 293 79.13 -44.68 113.17
C LEU A 293 77.89 -45.37 112.52
N ALA A 294 77.45 -45.07 111.29
CA ALA A 294 77.47 -43.90 110.38
C ALA A 294 76.35 -44.17 109.33
N GLU A 295 75.56 -43.23 108.81
CA GLU A 295 75.91 -42.17 107.83
C GLU A 295 76.73 -42.69 106.62
N ILE A 296 76.07 -43.16 105.53
CA ILE A 296 76.51 -43.07 104.10
C ILE A 296 75.63 -43.92 103.12
N MET A 297 75.30 -43.34 101.94
CA MET A 297 74.86 -43.97 100.65
C MET A 297 73.50 -44.75 100.58
N ALA A 298 72.71 -44.74 99.48
CA ALA A 298 72.64 -43.97 98.21
C ALA A 298 71.21 -44.17 97.54
N ARG A 299 70.87 -44.14 96.23
CA ARG A 299 71.60 -44.10 94.92
C ARG A 299 70.65 -43.75 93.72
N LYS A 300 71.13 -42.88 92.80
CA LYS A 300 71.07 -42.89 91.30
C LYS A 300 69.82 -43.41 90.50
N GLU A 301 69.32 -42.91 89.33
CA GLU A 301 69.29 -41.68 88.46
C GLU A 301 68.70 -42.05 87.05
N ASN A 302 67.97 -41.18 86.31
CA ASN A 302 68.05 -40.99 84.82
C ASN A 302 66.96 -40.05 84.17
N LEU A 303 67.26 -39.53 82.96
CA LEU A 303 66.54 -38.58 82.05
C LEU A 303 66.86 -38.97 80.56
N PRO A 304 66.49 -38.29 79.41
CA PRO A 304 66.03 -36.90 79.09
C PRO A 304 64.76 -36.78 78.17
N ALA A 305 64.08 -35.63 77.90
CA ALA A 305 64.34 -34.40 77.08
C ALA A 305 64.57 -34.62 75.54
N ASN A 306 64.18 -33.79 74.53
CA ASN A 306 63.77 -32.36 74.41
C ASN A 306 63.20 -32.00 72.97
N ARG A 307 62.65 -30.77 72.74
CA ARG A 307 62.60 -29.91 71.49
C ARG A 307 61.28 -29.53 70.73
N LYS A 308 60.62 -28.46 71.21
CA LYS A 308 60.16 -27.17 70.57
C LYS A 308 59.88 -26.94 69.03
N THR A 309 58.63 -26.50 68.73
CA THR A 309 58.12 -25.27 68.01
C THR A 309 58.15 -24.96 66.49
N LYS A 310 56.97 -24.46 66.02
CA LYS A 310 56.65 -23.31 65.10
C LYS A 310 56.11 -23.57 63.67
N VAL A 311 55.62 -22.49 63.02
CA VAL A 311 54.55 -22.40 61.97
C VAL A 311 54.94 -21.36 60.89
N SER A 312 54.57 -21.55 59.60
CA SER A 312 53.94 -20.52 58.71
C SER A 312 53.79 -20.92 57.22
N ALA A 313 52.71 -20.40 56.61
CA ALA A 313 52.32 -20.20 55.19
C ALA A 313 53.24 -20.60 54.01
N THR A 314 52.64 -21.25 53.00
CA THR A 314 53.20 -21.43 51.64
C THR A 314 52.09 -21.42 50.55
N ASP A 315 51.83 -20.29 49.89
CA ASP A 315 50.93 -20.26 48.72
C ASP A 315 51.23 -19.10 47.75
N LEU A 316 52.10 -19.34 46.75
CA LEU A 316 52.51 -18.31 45.77
C LEU A 316 53.04 -18.86 44.43
N ARG A 317 52.33 -19.81 43.78
CA ARG A 317 52.68 -20.29 42.41
C ARG A 317 51.51 -20.43 41.43
N ARG A 318 50.35 -19.84 41.73
CA ARG A 318 49.13 -19.98 40.90
C ARG A 318 48.82 -18.81 39.95
N LYS A 319 49.25 -17.58 40.26
CA LYS A 319 48.79 -16.35 39.56
C LYS A 319 49.41 -16.03 38.20
N GLU A 320 50.57 -16.59 37.83
CA GLU A 320 51.25 -16.21 36.56
C GLU A 320 50.64 -16.86 35.31
N LYS A 321 50.05 -18.06 35.41
CA LYS A 321 49.39 -18.71 34.25
C LYS A 321 48.08 -18.04 33.85
N GLU A 322 47.40 -17.41 34.80
CA GLU A 322 46.07 -16.82 34.62
C GLU A 322 46.14 -15.50 33.85
N CYS A 323 47.13 -14.66 34.17
CA CYS A 323 47.34 -13.36 33.50
C CYS A 323 47.63 -13.49 32.00
N ARG A 324 48.43 -14.49 31.58
CA ARG A 324 48.67 -14.76 30.14
C ARG A 324 47.42 -15.20 29.41
N LYS A 325 46.55 -15.99 30.06
CA LYS A 325 45.32 -16.53 29.45
C LYS A 325 44.32 -15.39 29.19
N LEU A 326 44.06 -14.58 30.22
CA LEU A 326 43.18 -13.40 30.13
C LEU A 326 43.66 -12.37 29.10
N GLN A 327 44.97 -12.18 28.95
CA GLN A 327 45.52 -11.25 27.95
C GLN A 327 45.43 -11.78 26.51
N GLN A 328 45.49 -13.11 26.33
CA GLN A 328 45.26 -13.74 25.03
C GLN A 328 43.77 -13.72 24.66
N GLU A 329 42.88 -13.97 25.62
CA GLU A 329 41.42 -13.85 25.48
C GLU A 329 41.00 -12.41 25.14
N LEU A 330 41.55 -11.40 25.84
CA LEU A 330 41.33 -9.97 25.53
C LEU A 330 41.80 -9.58 24.11
N THR A 331 42.83 -10.23 23.57
CA THR A 331 43.33 -9.97 22.22
C THR A 331 42.38 -10.58 21.18
N MET A 332 42.00 -11.85 21.34
CA MET A 332 41.04 -12.51 20.46
C MET A 332 39.69 -11.79 20.42
N GLU A 333 39.20 -11.25 21.54
CA GLU A 333 37.93 -10.52 21.56
C GLU A 333 38.02 -9.19 20.81
N ARG A 334 39.16 -8.47 20.92
CA ARG A 334 39.42 -7.26 20.12
C ARG A 334 39.44 -7.54 18.63
N ASP A 335 40.07 -8.64 18.21
CA ASP A 335 40.12 -9.04 16.80
C ASP A 335 38.72 -9.38 16.26
N LYS A 336 37.90 -10.12 17.03
CA LYS A 336 36.48 -10.36 16.70
C LYS A 336 35.69 -9.06 16.56
N PHE A 337 35.79 -8.14 17.51
CA PHE A 337 35.10 -6.85 17.43
C PHE A 337 35.57 -6.03 16.22
N SER A 338 36.86 -6.03 15.90
CA SER A 338 37.39 -5.34 14.72
C SER A 338 36.88 -5.96 13.41
N GLN A 339 36.80 -7.30 13.34
CA GLN A 339 36.19 -7.99 12.19
C GLN A 339 34.69 -7.68 12.06
N MET A 340 33.96 -7.64 13.18
CA MET A 340 32.52 -7.34 13.19
C MET A 340 32.23 -5.88 12.78
N VAL A 341 33.04 -4.92 13.24
CA VAL A 341 32.96 -3.51 12.78
C VAL A 341 33.26 -3.41 11.29
N THR A 342 34.31 -4.10 10.82
CA THR A 342 34.66 -4.13 9.38
C THR A 342 33.52 -4.73 8.54
N LYS A 343 32.87 -5.79 9.05
CA LYS A 343 31.70 -6.39 8.40
C LYS A 343 30.54 -5.39 8.34
N TYR A 344 30.14 -4.79 9.46
CA TYR A 344 29.04 -3.82 9.46
C TYR A 344 29.33 -2.59 8.59
N GLN A 345 30.57 -2.14 8.47
CA GLN A 345 30.94 -1.08 7.53
C GLN A 345 30.78 -1.51 6.06
N LYS A 346 31.06 -2.77 5.72
CA LYS A 346 30.78 -3.34 4.39
C LYS A 346 29.29 -3.52 4.15
N ASP A 347 28.55 -4.09 5.11
CA ASP A 347 27.10 -4.28 5.06
C ASP A 347 26.38 -2.91 4.84
N ILE A 348 26.86 -1.83 5.49
CA ILE A 348 26.36 -0.45 5.29
C ILE A 348 26.66 0.07 3.87
N GLN A 349 27.84 -0.18 3.32
CA GLN A 349 28.19 0.22 1.95
C GLN A 349 27.36 -0.51 0.89
N GLU A 350 27.09 -1.81 1.10
CA GLU A 350 26.23 -2.61 0.21
C GLU A 350 24.78 -2.13 0.26
N LEU A 351 24.24 -1.82 1.45
CA LEU A 351 22.91 -1.22 1.58
C LEU A 351 22.81 0.17 0.96
N GLN A 352 23.87 0.99 1.02
CA GLN A 352 23.92 2.30 0.35
C GLN A 352 23.95 2.17 -1.18
N ALA A 353 24.62 1.15 -1.72
CA ALA A 353 24.62 0.88 -3.15
C ALA A 353 23.23 0.40 -3.64
N VAL A 354 22.60 -0.55 -2.93
CA VAL A 354 21.24 -1.03 -3.24
C VAL A 354 20.22 0.12 -3.21
N LEU A 355 20.26 0.98 -2.18
CA LEU A 355 19.37 2.13 -2.07
C LEU A 355 19.56 3.14 -3.23
N TYR A 356 20.80 3.33 -3.70
CA TYR A 356 21.08 4.17 -4.87
C TYR A 356 20.46 3.57 -6.14
N ASP A 357 20.68 2.27 -6.39
CA ASP A 357 20.17 1.59 -7.59
C ASP A 357 18.63 1.49 -7.59
N GLU A 358 18.00 1.22 -6.44
CA GLU A 358 16.54 1.29 -6.29
C GLU A 358 16.00 2.71 -6.57
N ASN A 359 16.70 3.75 -6.11
CA ASN A 359 16.30 5.13 -6.38
C ASN A 359 16.44 5.48 -7.88
N GLN A 360 17.46 5.00 -8.58
CA GLN A 360 17.58 5.15 -10.04
C GLN A 360 16.47 4.39 -10.78
N LEU A 361 16.14 3.17 -10.35
CA LEU A 361 15.04 2.39 -10.91
C LEU A 361 13.68 3.07 -10.70
N LYS A 362 13.44 3.61 -9.50
CA LYS A 362 12.24 4.39 -9.16
C LYS A 362 12.10 5.63 -10.04
N ILE A 363 13.19 6.35 -10.30
CA ILE A 363 13.17 7.50 -11.23
C ILE A 363 12.76 7.04 -12.63
N ARG A 364 13.35 5.95 -13.16
CA ARG A 364 12.98 5.43 -14.48
C ARG A 364 11.50 5.04 -14.57
N LEU A 365 11.00 4.27 -13.60
CA LEU A 365 9.60 3.84 -13.57
C LEU A 365 8.63 5.03 -13.45
N GLN A 366 9.00 6.11 -12.77
CA GLN A 366 8.21 7.35 -12.76
C GLN A 366 8.19 8.02 -14.15
N MET A 367 9.31 8.01 -14.89
CA MET A 367 9.39 8.59 -16.23
C MET A 367 8.62 7.78 -17.27
N GLU A 368 8.61 6.44 -17.14
CA GLU A 368 7.78 5.53 -17.93
C GLU A 368 6.29 5.76 -17.65
N ALA A 369 5.87 5.78 -16.37
CA ALA A 369 4.50 6.05 -15.97
C ALA A 369 4.01 7.42 -16.45
N ASP A 370 4.83 8.47 -16.33
CA ASP A 370 4.53 9.81 -16.82
C ASP A 370 4.35 9.87 -18.35
N SER A 371 5.11 9.06 -19.10
CA SER A 371 4.96 8.90 -20.55
C SER A 371 3.63 8.20 -20.89
N LYS A 372 3.24 7.18 -20.11
CA LYS A 372 1.96 6.45 -20.28
C LYS A 372 0.74 7.28 -19.88
N ASP A 373 0.82 8.11 -18.84
CA ASP A 373 -0.19 9.12 -18.52
C ASP A 373 -0.45 10.04 -19.73
N SER A 374 0.60 10.50 -20.42
CA SER A 374 0.46 11.35 -21.60
C SER A 374 -0.06 10.62 -22.84
N GLU A 375 0.20 9.32 -22.97
CA GLU A 375 -0.42 8.47 -24.00
C GLU A 375 -1.92 8.30 -23.76
N ILE A 376 -2.32 8.07 -22.50
CA ILE A 376 -3.73 7.99 -22.08
C ILE A 376 -4.44 9.33 -22.28
N GLU A 377 -3.84 10.47 -21.91
CA GLU A 377 -4.40 11.80 -22.19
C GLU A 377 -4.62 12.00 -23.71
N SER A 378 -3.65 11.63 -24.56
CA SER A 378 -3.77 11.74 -26.02
C SER A 378 -4.85 10.83 -26.61
N LEU A 379 -4.97 9.59 -26.15
CA LEU A 379 -6.04 8.66 -26.56
C LEU A 379 -7.42 9.13 -26.08
N THR A 380 -7.50 9.73 -24.89
CA THR A 380 -8.75 10.28 -24.33
C THR A 380 -9.22 11.48 -25.16
N CYS A 381 -8.33 12.38 -25.56
CA CYS A 381 -8.66 13.46 -26.49
C CYS A 381 -9.15 12.93 -27.85
N LYS A 382 -8.49 11.92 -28.43
CA LYS A 382 -8.95 11.30 -29.69
C LYS A 382 -10.34 10.67 -29.58
N LEU A 383 -10.63 9.98 -28.48
CA LEU A 383 -11.96 9.42 -28.22
C LEU A 383 -13.03 10.51 -28.02
N ALA A 384 -12.67 11.62 -27.36
CA ALA A 384 -13.56 12.78 -27.25
C ALA A 384 -13.88 13.39 -28.62
N ASN A 385 -12.88 13.58 -29.49
CA ASN A 385 -13.06 14.12 -30.84
C ASN A 385 -14.00 13.25 -31.69
N VAL A 386 -13.75 11.93 -31.76
CA VAL A 386 -14.62 10.98 -32.48
C VAL A 386 -16.06 10.97 -31.95
N ASN A 387 -16.24 11.12 -30.64
CA ASN A 387 -17.57 11.24 -30.02
C ASN A 387 -18.26 12.59 -30.30
N SER A 388 -17.51 13.67 -30.57
CA SER A 388 -18.09 14.93 -31.04
C SER A 388 -18.39 14.96 -32.55
N GLU A 389 -17.54 14.35 -33.37
CA GLU A 389 -17.75 14.24 -34.83
C GLU A 389 -19.00 13.41 -35.16
N THR A 390 -19.21 12.31 -34.43
CA THR A 390 -20.42 11.47 -34.55
C THR A 390 -21.71 12.17 -34.10
N ALA A 391 -21.62 13.35 -33.46
CA ALA A 391 -22.75 14.18 -33.06
C ALA A 391 -23.04 15.35 -34.03
N SER A 392 -22.31 15.52 -35.14
CA SER A 392 -22.51 16.65 -36.08
C SER A 392 -22.37 16.26 -37.55
N LEU A 393 -23.33 15.49 -38.05
CA LEU A 393 -23.53 15.29 -39.48
C LEU A 393 -24.14 16.55 -40.16
N SER A 394 -23.32 17.57 -40.41
CA SER A 394 -23.69 18.65 -41.34
C SER A 394 -22.50 19.32 -42.03
N SER A 395 -22.51 19.24 -43.36
CA SER A 395 -22.05 20.29 -44.28
C SER A 395 -20.56 20.74 -44.26
N GLY A 396 -19.67 19.88 -44.78
CA GLY A 396 -18.89 20.23 -45.97
C GLY A 396 -17.52 20.95 -45.85
N ALA A 397 -16.53 20.28 -46.45
CA ALA A 397 -15.26 20.79 -46.99
C ALA A 397 -14.10 21.16 -46.02
N ASP A 398 -12.91 20.62 -46.37
CA ASP A 398 -11.58 21.20 -46.15
C ASP A 398 -11.11 21.41 -44.69
N ASN A 399 -11.05 20.32 -43.90
CA ASN A 399 -10.70 20.38 -42.47
C ASN A 399 -9.43 19.60 -42.04
N ASP A 400 -8.48 19.37 -42.97
CA ASP A 400 -7.13 18.80 -42.66
C ASP A 400 -6.26 19.71 -41.75
N ILE A 401 -6.76 20.90 -41.39
CA ILE A 401 -6.06 21.92 -40.60
C ILE A 401 -6.39 21.80 -39.09
N ASP A 402 -7.63 21.47 -38.73
CA ASP A 402 -8.09 21.44 -37.33
C ASP A 402 -7.45 20.31 -36.49
N GLU A 403 -7.13 19.15 -37.10
CA GLU A 403 -6.53 18.02 -36.35
C GLU A 403 -5.13 18.35 -35.79
N MET A 404 -4.51 19.44 -36.25
CA MET A 404 -3.18 19.87 -35.85
C MET A 404 -3.17 20.93 -34.74
N GLU A 405 -4.22 21.77 -34.59
CA GLU A 405 -4.20 22.91 -33.66
C GLU A 405 -4.26 22.48 -32.18
N TYR A 406 -4.94 21.37 -31.87
CA TYR A 406 -5.10 20.87 -30.50
C TYR A 406 -3.91 20.03 -29.98
N ARG A 407 -2.97 19.66 -30.86
CA ARG A 407 -1.86 18.77 -30.49
C ARG A 407 -0.55 19.55 -30.32
N ILE A 408 -0.35 20.09 -29.12
CA ILE A 408 0.82 20.89 -28.75
C ILE A 408 2.07 19.99 -28.59
N GLU A 409 2.62 19.53 -29.72
CA GLU A 409 3.90 18.83 -29.80
C GLU A 409 4.77 19.36 -30.96
N GLY A 410 6.10 19.22 -30.84
CA GLY A 410 7.02 19.64 -31.89
C GLY A 410 8.48 19.84 -31.45
N TRP A 411 9.29 20.37 -32.37
CA TRP A 411 10.74 20.50 -32.19
C TRP A 411 11.18 21.80 -31.51
N LEU A 412 11.52 21.73 -30.22
CA LEU A 412 12.10 22.84 -29.48
C LEU A 412 13.64 22.81 -29.51
N SER A 413 14.27 23.98 -29.52
CA SER A 413 15.73 24.10 -29.35
C SER A 413 16.03 24.61 -27.94
N ILE A 414 16.72 23.79 -27.13
CA ILE A 414 17.04 24.11 -25.73
C ILE A 414 18.56 24.29 -25.51
N PRO A 415 18.99 24.96 -24.43
CA PRO A 415 20.40 25.02 -24.04
C PRO A 415 20.99 23.62 -23.80
N ASN A 416 22.03 23.24 -24.53
CA ASN A 416 22.70 21.94 -24.36
C ASN A 416 23.41 21.84 -23.00
N LYS A 417 23.99 22.95 -22.54
CA LYS A 417 24.50 23.19 -21.17
C LYS A 417 24.39 24.68 -20.85
N GLN A 418 24.48 25.04 -19.56
CA GLN A 418 24.31 26.40 -19.06
C GLN A 418 25.21 27.47 -19.74
N ASN A 419 26.39 27.08 -20.23
CA ASN A 419 27.18 27.94 -21.13
C ASN A 419 26.84 27.62 -22.61
N ILE A 420 25.80 28.28 -23.13
CA ILE A 420 25.32 28.13 -24.51
C ILE A 420 26.41 28.49 -25.52
N LYS A 421 27.18 29.56 -25.27
CA LYS A 421 28.26 30.03 -26.17
C LYS A 421 29.35 28.98 -26.45
N ARG A 422 29.51 27.97 -25.56
CA ARG A 422 30.47 26.86 -25.73
C ARG A 422 29.84 25.53 -26.17
N HIS A 423 28.56 25.29 -25.91
CA HIS A 423 27.94 23.97 -26.11
C HIS A 423 26.74 23.96 -27.08
N GLY A 424 26.33 25.13 -27.56
CA GLY A 424 25.26 25.31 -28.53
C GLY A 424 23.85 25.00 -28.02
N TRP A 425 22.93 25.00 -28.97
CA TRP A 425 21.53 24.59 -28.78
C TRP A 425 21.36 23.13 -29.19
N LYS A 426 20.59 22.37 -28.43
CA LYS A 426 20.17 21.00 -28.75
C LYS A 426 18.71 21.02 -29.18
N LYS A 427 18.39 20.45 -30.34
CA LYS A 427 17.00 20.14 -30.69
C LYS A 427 16.50 18.94 -29.88
N GLN A 428 15.28 19.04 -29.38
CA GLN A 428 14.53 17.96 -28.76
C GLN A 428 13.08 17.99 -29.26
N TYR A 429 12.47 16.83 -29.32
CA TYR A 429 11.04 16.71 -29.58
C TYR A 429 10.30 16.87 -28.25
N VAL A 430 9.30 17.73 -28.21
CA VAL A 430 8.58 18.12 -26.99
C VAL A 430 7.10 17.83 -27.16
N VAL A 431 6.48 17.23 -26.14
CA VAL A 431 5.05 16.97 -26.05
C VAL A 431 4.50 17.71 -24.84
N VAL A 432 3.46 18.51 -25.02
CA VAL A 432 2.76 19.21 -23.92
C VAL A 432 1.43 18.51 -23.65
N SER A 433 1.30 18.01 -22.41
CA SER A 433 0.07 17.46 -21.83
C SER A 433 -0.65 18.54 -21.01
N SER A 434 -1.89 18.27 -20.59
CA SER A 434 -2.65 19.12 -19.66
C SER A 434 -1.93 19.42 -18.33
N ARG A 435 -0.97 18.56 -17.93
CA ARG A 435 -0.29 18.62 -16.63
C ARG A 435 1.25 18.58 -16.72
N LYS A 436 1.84 18.21 -17.85
CA LYS A 436 3.30 17.96 -17.97
C LYS A 436 3.84 18.42 -19.33
N ILE A 437 5.11 18.85 -19.38
CA ILE A 437 5.88 19.03 -20.63
C ILE A 437 6.99 17.98 -20.67
N ILE A 438 7.01 17.17 -21.72
CA ILE A 438 7.85 15.97 -21.84
C ILE A 438 8.82 16.12 -23.01
N PHE A 439 10.10 15.80 -22.80
CA PHE A 439 11.19 16.03 -23.77
C PHE A 439 11.87 14.72 -24.19
N TYR A 440 12.00 14.49 -25.50
CA TYR A 440 12.63 13.32 -26.13
C TYR A 440 13.80 13.73 -27.05
N ASN A 441 14.68 12.82 -27.52
CA ASN A 441 15.73 13.20 -28.49
C ASN A 441 15.16 13.23 -29.91
N SER A 442 14.30 12.26 -30.23
CA SER A 442 13.56 12.18 -31.49
C SER A 442 12.07 11.96 -31.27
N GLU A 443 11.31 12.23 -32.33
CA GLU A 443 9.88 11.92 -32.43
C GLU A 443 9.59 10.41 -32.32
N ASN A 444 10.52 9.57 -32.80
CA ASN A 444 10.41 8.11 -32.74
C ASN A 444 10.70 7.54 -31.34
N ASP A 445 11.41 8.28 -30.49
CA ASP A 445 11.67 7.90 -29.10
C ASP A 445 10.35 7.87 -28.29
N LYS A 446 9.37 8.70 -28.65
CA LYS A 446 8.07 8.88 -27.95
C LYS A 446 7.34 7.57 -27.66
N GLN A 447 7.50 6.57 -28.54
CA GLN A 447 6.87 5.25 -28.40
C GLN A 447 7.84 4.16 -27.89
N ASN A 448 9.15 4.41 -27.91
CA ASN A 448 10.19 3.36 -27.86
C ASN A 448 11.31 3.62 -26.83
N SER A 449 11.26 4.71 -26.06
CA SER A 449 12.32 5.09 -25.12
C SER A 449 11.81 6.02 -24.01
N ASP A 450 12.51 6.01 -22.88
CA ASP A 450 12.25 6.92 -21.76
C ASP A 450 12.40 8.40 -22.21
N PRO A 451 11.54 9.32 -21.71
CA PRO A 451 11.79 10.74 -21.86
C PRO A 451 13.05 11.16 -21.10
N ILE A 452 13.59 12.33 -21.44
CA ILE A 452 14.88 12.85 -20.93
C ILE A 452 14.66 13.87 -19.80
N LEU A 453 13.56 14.60 -19.91
CA LEU A 453 13.11 15.60 -18.95
C LEU A 453 11.59 15.61 -18.97
N ILE A 454 11.00 15.73 -17.79
CA ILE A 454 9.57 16.01 -17.60
C ILE A 454 9.48 17.23 -16.69
N LEU A 455 8.76 18.25 -17.12
CA LEU A 455 8.42 19.41 -16.32
C LEU A 455 6.95 19.31 -15.91
N ASP A 456 6.72 19.17 -14.61
CA ASP A 456 5.38 19.14 -14.03
C ASP A 456 4.81 20.56 -13.94
N LEU A 457 3.73 20.83 -14.68
CA LEU A 457 3.10 22.15 -14.73
C LEU A 457 2.53 22.55 -13.35
N THR A 458 2.14 21.59 -12.51
CA THR A 458 1.64 21.86 -11.14
C THR A 458 2.76 22.35 -10.19
N LYS A 459 4.02 22.22 -10.60
CA LYS A 459 5.22 22.65 -9.85
C LYS A 459 5.89 23.90 -10.44
N LEU A 460 5.31 24.52 -11.47
CA LEU A 460 5.80 25.78 -12.06
C LEU A 460 5.23 27.01 -11.33
N PHE A 461 6.04 27.63 -10.47
CA PHE A 461 5.65 28.83 -9.71
C PHE A 461 5.78 30.15 -10.48
N HIS A 462 6.53 30.17 -11.59
CA HIS A 462 6.73 31.38 -12.39
C HIS A 462 7.00 31.02 -13.85
N VAL A 463 6.29 31.70 -14.76
CA VAL A 463 6.53 31.68 -16.20
C VAL A 463 6.61 33.12 -16.66
N ARG A 464 7.63 33.45 -17.46
CA ARG A 464 7.79 34.75 -18.13
C ARG A 464 8.10 34.53 -19.60
N SER A 465 7.70 35.46 -20.45
CA SER A 465 8.24 35.54 -21.81
C SER A 465 9.74 35.80 -21.75
N VAL A 466 10.47 35.14 -22.64
CA VAL A 466 11.93 35.17 -22.73
C VAL A 466 12.29 35.74 -24.09
N THR A 467 13.22 36.70 -24.13
CA THR A 467 13.66 37.38 -25.36
C THR A 467 15.01 36.84 -25.82
N GLN A 468 15.46 37.21 -27.01
CA GLN A 468 16.79 36.84 -27.52
C GLN A 468 17.96 37.49 -26.73
N GLY A 469 17.67 38.34 -25.75
CA GLY A 469 18.66 38.98 -24.86
C GLY A 469 18.76 38.36 -23.46
N ASP A 470 17.95 37.35 -23.14
CA ASP A 470 17.97 36.57 -21.89
C ASP A 470 18.91 35.35 -21.98
#